data_AF-A0A833Y4P4-F1
#
_entry.id   AF-A0A833Y4P4-F1
#
_cell.length_a   1.000
_cell.length_b   1.000
_cell.length_c   1.000
_cell.angle_alpha   90.00
_cell.angle_beta   90.00
_cell.angle_gamma   90.00
#
_symmetry.space_group_name_H-M   'P 1'
#
loop_
_entity.id
_entity.type
_entity.pdbx_description
1 polymer ?
#
loop_
_entity_poly.entity_id
_entity_poly.type
_entity_poly.pdbx_seq_one_letter_code
_entity_poly.pdbx_strand_id
1 'polypeptide(L)'
;LYDFLINIIIGIATNVKLLLKLVQDHNEARSKENDDRKVQRVAGMVKIIEDIKSRIEKCQTFEKKKEFRRCNTDLRPNIPIDVKKPDELVIDEKEKLRKELNASLAARKSLEVLCSSLGKEKEIIASELARKVQEMNGMEELINDLKAQNEKLSTKVQACAQEHKLERKSGKAETQGVAGLQERNKALSVQLLKSLDGYRSLKRKLKEAKEENVGILAAMEQVGMEAQAGIGRLRNFRKRMASRAEKPPLDIEEEISALEHMFEGFNMKISKHEHKMSERMDLKTEVNFRESSVLA
;
A
#
# COMPACT_ATOMS: atom_id res chain seq x y z
N LEU A 1 32.62 -5.93 -32.88
CA LEU A 1 33.22 -5.90 -31.52
C LEU A 1 32.21 -5.39 -30.49
N TYR A 2 31.55 -4.25 -30.77
CA TYR A 2 30.55 -3.64 -29.88
C TYR A 2 29.33 -4.54 -29.61
N ASP A 3 28.70 -5.08 -30.67
CA ASP A 3 27.53 -5.98 -30.53
C ASP A 3 27.86 -7.29 -29.80
N PHE A 4 29.09 -7.79 -29.94
CA PHE A 4 29.56 -8.97 -29.24
C PHE A 4 29.71 -8.70 -27.73
N LEU A 5 30.28 -7.56 -27.36
CA LEU A 5 30.42 -7.14 -25.97
C LEU A 5 29.06 -6.89 -25.31
N ILE A 6 28.13 -6.26 -26.04
CA ILE A 6 26.74 -6.02 -25.59
C ILE A 6 26.03 -7.35 -25.29
N ASN A 7 26.12 -8.32 -26.21
CA ASN A 7 25.51 -9.64 -26.00
C ASN A 7 26.09 -10.38 -24.78
N ILE A 8 27.39 -10.24 -24.52
CA ILE A 8 28.01 -10.85 -23.34
C ILE A 8 27.52 -10.18 -22.05
N ILE A 9 27.47 -8.85 -22.01
CA ILE A 9 27.01 -8.09 -20.84
C ILE A 9 25.53 -8.41 -20.53
N ILE A 10 24.67 -8.45 -21.55
CA ILE A 10 23.26 -8.85 -21.41
C ILE A 10 23.15 -10.29 -20.86
N GLY A 11 24.00 -11.19 -21.36
CA GLY A 11 24.07 -12.57 -20.88
C GLY A 11 24.48 -12.68 -19.41
N ILE A 12 25.52 -11.94 -19.00
CA ILE A 12 25.98 -11.87 -17.60
C ILE A 12 24.87 -11.30 -16.70
N ALA A 13 24.22 -10.21 -17.11
CA ALA A 13 23.13 -9.59 -16.35
C ALA A 13 21.94 -10.54 -16.15
N THR A 14 21.62 -11.35 -17.17
CA THR A 14 20.55 -12.36 -17.09
C THR A 14 20.91 -13.46 -16.09
N ASN A 15 22.15 -13.95 -16.13
CA ASN A 15 22.63 -14.97 -15.19
C ASN A 15 22.67 -14.45 -13.75
N VAL A 16 23.08 -13.20 -13.52
CA VAL A 16 23.05 -12.57 -12.19
C VAL A 16 21.62 -12.48 -11.65
N LYS A 17 20.64 -12.11 -12.50
CA LYS A 17 19.23 -12.10 -12.10
C LYS A 17 18.71 -13.49 -11.72
N LEU A 18 19.10 -14.53 -12.48
CA LEU A 18 18.73 -15.91 -12.17
C LEU A 18 19.36 -16.39 -10.86
N LEU A 19 20.62 -16.02 -10.60
CA LEU A 19 21.32 -16.36 -9.36
C LEU A 19 20.64 -15.71 -8.15
N LEU A 20 20.28 -14.43 -8.23
CA LEU A 20 19.57 -13.73 -7.16
C LEU A 20 18.22 -14.37 -6.86
N LYS A 21 17.47 -14.79 -7.89
CA LYS A 21 16.21 -15.51 -7.72
C LYS A 21 16.41 -16.86 -7.03
N LEU A 22 17.41 -17.64 -7.44
CA LEU A 22 17.75 -18.92 -6.80
C LEU A 22 18.18 -18.76 -5.34
N VAL A 23 18.90 -17.67 -5.01
CA VAL A 23 19.29 -17.36 -3.62
C VAL A 23 18.08 -16.98 -2.78
N GLN A 24 17.13 -16.23 -3.34
CA GLN A 24 15.86 -15.91 -2.69
C GLN A 24 15.03 -17.18 -2.44
N ASP A 25 14.83 -18.01 -3.46
CA ASP A 25 14.12 -19.30 -3.35
C ASP A 25 14.82 -20.26 -2.36
N HIS A 26 16.13 -20.13 -2.20
CA HIS A 26 16.90 -20.88 -1.20
C HIS A 26 16.62 -20.41 0.23
N ASN A 27 16.55 -19.11 0.44
CA ASN A 27 16.33 -18.49 1.75
C ASN A 27 14.87 -18.60 2.22
N GLU A 28 13.90 -18.57 1.30
CA GLU A 28 12.46 -18.67 1.61
C GLU A 28 12.01 -20.08 1.99
N ALA A 29 12.71 -21.13 1.53
CA ALA A 29 12.41 -22.53 1.85
C ALA A 29 12.74 -22.95 3.30
N ARG A 30 12.65 -22.03 4.26
CA ARG A 30 13.20 -22.17 5.61
C ARG A 30 12.39 -23.17 6.47
N SER A 31 13.00 -24.34 6.67
CA SER A 31 12.94 -25.22 7.87
C SER A 31 12.31 -26.62 7.79
N LYS A 32 11.82 -27.13 6.65
CA LYS A 32 11.36 -28.55 6.58
C LYS A 32 11.63 -29.30 5.26
N GLU A 33 12.37 -28.71 4.32
CA GLU A 33 12.52 -29.29 2.99
C GLU A 33 13.74 -30.22 2.86
N ASN A 34 13.55 -31.38 2.21
CA ASN A 34 14.55 -32.42 1.94
C ASN A 34 15.90 -31.87 1.46
N ASP A 35 17.00 -32.40 2.03
CA ASP A 35 18.37 -32.01 1.71
C ASP A 35 18.68 -32.12 0.20
N ASP A 36 18.09 -33.09 -0.51
CA ASP A 36 18.30 -33.26 -1.95
C ASP A 36 17.88 -32.05 -2.78
N ARG A 37 16.77 -31.38 -2.42
CA ARG A 37 16.31 -30.16 -3.11
C ARG A 37 17.21 -28.97 -2.80
N LYS A 38 17.78 -28.95 -1.60
CA LYS A 38 18.75 -27.94 -1.18
C LYS A 38 20.06 -28.09 -1.95
N VAL A 39 20.56 -29.33 -2.06
CA VAL A 39 21.74 -29.68 -2.86
C VAL A 39 21.54 -29.34 -4.33
N GLN A 40 20.37 -29.65 -4.91
CA GLN A 40 20.03 -29.29 -6.29
C GLN A 40 20.01 -27.78 -6.53
N ARG A 41 19.46 -26.99 -5.60
CA ARG A 41 19.45 -25.51 -5.68
C ARG A 41 20.87 -24.94 -5.61
N VAL A 42 21.70 -25.44 -4.70
CA VAL A 42 23.11 -25.03 -4.58
C VAL A 42 23.91 -25.42 -5.82
N ALA A 43 23.71 -26.63 -6.36
CA ALA A 43 24.34 -27.06 -7.62
C ALA A 43 23.93 -26.15 -8.80
N GLY A 44 22.66 -25.72 -8.85
CA GLY A 44 22.18 -24.73 -9.80
C GLY A 44 22.89 -23.37 -9.68
N MET A 45 23.09 -22.87 -8.46
CA MET A 45 23.84 -21.63 -8.21
C MET A 45 25.28 -21.73 -8.71
N VAL A 46 25.97 -22.83 -8.38
CA VAL A 46 27.37 -23.08 -8.79
C VAL A 46 27.50 -23.10 -10.32
N LYS A 47 26.55 -23.75 -11.02
CA LYS A 47 26.55 -23.80 -12.49
C LYS A 47 26.39 -22.42 -13.13
N ILE A 48 25.56 -21.54 -12.55
CA ILE A 48 25.37 -20.17 -13.04
C ILE A 48 26.63 -19.33 -12.81
N ILE A 49 27.30 -19.50 -11.67
CA ILE A 49 28.57 -18.83 -11.36
C ILE A 49 29.65 -19.24 -12.36
N GLU A 50 29.73 -20.53 -12.70
CA GLU A 50 30.70 -21.03 -13.69
C GLU A 50 30.42 -20.49 -15.10
N ASP A 51 29.14 -20.37 -15.50
CA ASP A 51 28.78 -19.76 -16.79
C ASP A 51 29.15 -18.26 -16.82
N ILE A 52 28.88 -17.51 -15.75
CA ILE A 52 29.30 -16.10 -15.62
C ILE A 52 30.82 -15.98 -15.74
N LYS A 53 31.57 -16.81 -15.01
CA LYS A 53 33.04 -16.84 -15.04
C LYS A 53 33.57 -17.10 -16.45
N SER A 54 33.03 -18.11 -17.15
CA SER A 54 33.44 -18.44 -18.52
C SER A 54 33.20 -17.30 -19.52
N ARG A 55 32.14 -16.50 -19.32
CA ARG A 55 31.82 -15.34 -20.16
C ARG A 55 32.72 -14.15 -19.87
N ILE A 56 33.12 -13.96 -18.61
CA ILE A 56 34.08 -12.92 -18.21
C ILE A 56 35.48 -13.23 -18.77
N GLU A 57 35.94 -14.48 -18.68
CA GLU A 57 37.23 -14.90 -19.23
C GLU A 57 37.30 -14.74 -20.76
N LYS A 58 36.18 -14.99 -21.46
CA LYS A 58 36.06 -14.71 -22.91
C LYS A 58 36.18 -13.22 -23.25
N CYS A 59 35.77 -12.31 -22.35
CA CYS A 59 35.99 -10.87 -22.54
C CYS A 59 37.45 -10.47 -22.30
N GLN A 60 38.09 -10.99 -21.25
CA GLN A 60 39.46 -10.61 -20.87
C GLN A 60 40.53 -11.09 -21.88
N THR A 61 40.27 -12.20 -22.57
CA THR A 61 41.19 -12.72 -23.61
C THR A 61 41.23 -11.87 -24.89
N PHE A 62 40.25 -10.98 -25.09
CA PHE A 62 40.24 -10.02 -26.20
C PHE A 62 41.13 -8.79 -25.95
N GLU A 63 41.28 -8.35 -24.69
CA GLU A 63 42.12 -7.20 -24.33
C GLU A 63 43.63 -7.52 -24.38
N LYS A 64 44.01 -8.79 -24.12
CA LYS A 64 45.42 -9.22 -24.12
C LYS A 64 46.08 -9.34 -25.50
N LYS A 65 45.37 -9.11 -26.61
CA LYS A 65 45.93 -9.23 -27.98
C LYS A 65 46.41 -7.91 -28.59
N LYS A 66 46.37 -6.79 -27.86
CA LYS A 66 46.91 -5.49 -28.32
C LYS A 66 47.96 -4.97 -27.34
N GLU A 67 49.10 -5.65 -27.27
CA GLU A 67 50.31 -5.07 -26.69
C GLU A 67 51.10 -4.35 -27.79
N PHE A 68 51.42 -3.09 -27.54
CA PHE A 68 52.11 -2.18 -28.45
C PHE A 68 53.47 -2.74 -28.87
N ARG A 69 53.66 -2.96 -30.18
CA ARG A 69 54.99 -3.14 -30.78
C ARG A 69 55.84 -1.91 -30.43
N ARG A 70 56.84 -2.08 -29.57
CA ARG A 70 57.89 -1.09 -29.33
C ARG A 70 58.64 -0.85 -30.64
N CYS A 71 58.74 0.42 -31.00
CA CYS A 71 59.39 0.91 -32.20
C CYS A 71 60.88 0.53 -32.26
N ASN A 72 61.32 0.22 -33.47
CA ASN A 72 62.69 -0.06 -33.87
C ASN A 72 63.69 1.00 -33.37
N THR A 73 64.76 0.56 -32.70
CA THR A 73 66.00 1.33 -32.55
C THR A 73 67.20 0.39 -32.65
N ASP A 74 67.34 -0.25 -33.82
CA ASP A 74 68.60 -0.88 -34.21
C ASP A 74 69.42 0.17 -34.98
N LEU A 75 70.34 0.84 -34.27
CA LEU A 75 71.34 1.71 -34.88
C LEU A 75 72.33 0.85 -35.67
N ARG A 76 72.35 1.01 -37.00
CA ARG A 76 73.38 0.45 -37.88
C ARG A 76 74.70 1.22 -37.70
N PRO A 77 75.87 0.56 -37.58
CA PRO A 77 77.17 1.23 -37.64
C PRO A 77 77.53 1.60 -39.09
N ASN A 78 77.91 2.86 -39.33
CA ASN A 78 78.46 3.33 -40.61
C ASN A 78 79.93 2.89 -40.75
N ILE A 79 80.28 2.38 -41.95
CA ILE A 79 81.66 2.12 -42.41
C ILE A 79 82.27 3.45 -42.91
N PRO A 80 83.58 3.71 -42.76
CA PRO A 80 84.18 4.98 -43.20
C PRO A 80 84.52 4.96 -44.69
N ILE A 81 84.19 6.04 -45.41
CA ILE A 81 84.67 6.30 -46.77
C ILE A 81 85.59 7.52 -46.76
N ASP A 82 86.83 7.22 -47.10
CA ASP A 82 87.86 7.91 -47.87
C ASP A 82 87.84 9.45 -48.09
N VAL A 83 89.05 10.00 -48.02
CA VAL A 83 89.43 11.42 -48.00
C VAL A 83 89.27 12.08 -49.39
N LYS A 84 88.51 13.18 -49.48
CA LYS A 84 88.51 14.11 -50.63
C LYS A 84 88.81 15.55 -50.21
N LYS A 85 89.14 16.40 -51.20
CA LYS A 85 89.89 17.67 -51.10
C LYS A 85 89.17 18.81 -50.33
N PRO A 86 89.91 19.83 -49.84
CA PRO A 86 89.41 20.78 -48.83
C PRO A 86 88.27 21.72 -49.26
N ASP A 87 88.23 22.20 -50.52
CA ASP A 87 87.26 23.25 -50.92
C ASP A 87 85.84 22.74 -51.23
N GLU A 88 85.68 21.48 -51.67
CA GLU A 88 84.35 20.87 -51.85
C GLU A 88 83.73 20.45 -50.52
N LEU A 89 84.56 20.00 -49.56
CA LEU A 89 84.11 19.64 -48.22
C LEU A 89 83.55 20.85 -47.45
N VAL A 90 84.16 22.04 -47.59
CA VAL A 90 83.70 23.24 -46.86
C VAL A 90 82.34 23.75 -47.38
N ILE A 91 82.05 23.61 -48.67
CA ILE A 91 80.73 23.97 -49.24
C ILE A 91 79.66 22.96 -48.81
N ASP A 92 79.99 21.65 -48.83
CA ASP A 92 79.11 20.58 -48.37
C ASP A 92 78.82 20.69 -46.86
N GLU A 93 79.85 20.95 -46.04
CA GLU A 93 79.72 21.19 -44.60
C GLU A 93 78.85 22.42 -44.30
N LYS A 94 79.01 23.52 -45.05
CA LYS A 94 78.17 24.71 -44.88
C LYS A 94 76.70 24.45 -45.23
N GLU A 95 76.42 23.69 -46.28
CA GLU A 95 75.06 23.31 -46.64
C GLU A 95 74.46 22.32 -45.63
N LYS A 96 75.27 21.37 -45.16
CA LYS A 96 74.92 20.43 -44.10
C LYS A 96 74.57 21.14 -42.79
N LEU A 97 75.39 22.10 -42.36
CA LEU A 97 75.13 22.92 -41.17
C LEU A 97 73.84 23.75 -41.31
N ARG A 98 73.54 24.26 -42.51
CA ARG A 98 72.25 24.94 -42.76
C ARG A 98 71.06 23.99 -42.67
N LYS A 99 71.18 22.77 -43.21
CA LYS A 99 70.16 21.73 -43.09
C LYS A 99 69.94 21.33 -41.63
N GLU A 100 71.03 21.13 -40.88
CA GLU A 100 70.99 20.82 -39.44
C GLU A 100 70.38 21.96 -38.61
N LEU A 101 70.73 23.22 -38.90
CA LEU A 101 70.13 24.38 -38.23
C LEU A 101 68.63 24.46 -38.51
N ASN A 102 68.19 24.26 -39.76
CA ASN A 102 66.78 24.24 -40.12
C ASN A 102 66.03 23.08 -39.46
N ALA A 103 66.64 21.89 -39.40
CA ALA A 103 66.09 20.74 -38.70
C ALA A 103 65.97 21.01 -37.18
N SER A 104 66.97 21.65 -36.58
CA SER A 104 66.96 22.06 -35.17
C SER A 104 65.87 23.10 -34.88
N LEU A 105 65.71 24.10 -35.75
CA LEU A 105 64.63 25.08 -35.63
C LEU A 105 63.24 24.44 -35.79
N ALA A 106 63.08 23.49 -36.69
CA ALA A 106 61.84 22.73 -36.84
C ALA A 106 61.56 21.87 -35.60
N ALA A 107 62.57 21.17 -35.08
CA ALA A 107 62.45 20.39 -33.84
C ALA A 107 62.06 21.29 -32.65
N ARG A 108 62.65 22.48 -32.53
CA ARG A 108 62.31 23.46 -31.49
C ARG A 108 60.85 23.91 -31.58
N LYS A 109 60.36 24.24 -32.77
CA LYS A 109 58.95 24.62 -32.98
C LYS A 109 58.00 23.47 -32.65
N SER A 110 58.34 22.24 -33.05
CA SER A 110 57.55 21.05 -32.69
C SER A 110 57.50 20.84 -31.18
N LEU A 111 58.61 21.05 -30.48
CA LEU A 111 58.66 20.96 -29.02
C LEU A 111 57.83 22.05 -28.34
N GLU A 112 57.86 23.28 -28.84
CA GLU A 112 57.05 24.38 -28.33
C GLU A 112 55.54 24.11 -28.44
N VAL A 113 55.10 23.53 -29.57
CA VAL A 113 53.72 23.09 -29.77
C VAL A 113 53.35 21.98 -28.79
N LEU A 114 54.24 21.00 -28.57
CA LEU A 114 54.01 19.90 -27.63
C LEU A 114 53.92 20.39 -26.18
N CYS A 115 54.81 21.29 -25.76
CA CYS A 115 54.74 21.89 -24.43
C CYS A 115 53.42 22.67 -24.23
N SER A 116 52.96 23.36 -25.28
CA SER A 116 51.69 24.09 -25.25
C SER A 116 50.48 23.14 -25.17
N SER A 117 50.47 22.05 -25.93
CA SER A 117 49.39 21.06 -25.87
C SER A 117 49.37 20.32 -24.53
N LEU A 118 50.55 19.95 -24.01
CA LEU A 118 50.69 19.29 -22.71
C LEU A 118 50.22 20.19 -21.55
N GLY A 119 50.46 21.51 -21.64
CA GLY A 119 49.92 22.48 -20.69
C GLY A 119 48.39 22.46 -20.64
N LYS A 120 47.73 22.44 -21.81
CA LYS A 120 46.26 22.35 -21.90
C LYS A 120 45.74 21.02 -21.37
N GLU A 121 46.40 19.91 -21.69
CA GLU A 121 46.03 18.58 -21.15
C GLU A 121 46.15 18.55 -19.63
N LYS A 122 47.21 19.15 -19.06
CA LYS A 122 47.39 19.28 -17.60
C LYS A 122 46.24 20.07 -16.96
N GLU A 123 45.81 21.17 -17.57
CA GLU A 123 44.67 21.96 -17.09
C GLU A 123 43.36 21.17 -17.14
N ILE A 124 43.11 20.44 -18.23
CA ILE A 124 41.92 19.57 -18.36
C ILE A 124 41.93 18.50 -17.27
N ILE A 125 43.06 17.81 -17.06
CA ILE A 125 43.21 16.79 -16.02
C ILE A 125 42.97 17.39 -14.64
N ALA A 126 43.53 18.57 -14.35
CA ALA A 126 43.33 19.25 -13.07
C ALA A 126 41.85 19.58 -12.83
N SER A 127 41.14 20.06 -13.86
CA SER A 127 39.71 20.37 -13.77
C SER A 127 38.85 19.12 -13.54
N GLU A 128 39.16 18.02 -14.22
CA GLU A 128 38.48 16.74 -14.02
C GLU A 128 38.76 16.15 -12.65
N LEU A 129 39.99 16.27 -12.15
CA LEU A 129 40.34 15.83 -10.80
C LEU A 129 39.56 16.62 -9.75
N ALA A 130 39.48 17.95 -9.90
CA ALA A 130 38.71 18.81 -8.99
C ALA A 130 37.21 18.44 -8.99
N ARG A 131 36.64 18.21 -10.17
CA ARG A 131 35.25 17.73 -10.32
C ARG A 131 35.04 16.39 -9.62
N LYS A 132 35.98 15.45 -9.77
CA LYS A 132 35.90 14.14 -9.11
C LYS A 132 36.02 14.23 -7.59
N VAL A 133 36.87 15.12 -7.07
CA VAL A 133 36.95 15.38 -5.62
C VAL A 133 35.61 15.90 -5.11
N GLN A 134 34.98 16.85 -5.81
CA GLN A 134 33.67 17.36 -5.42
C GLN A 134 32.59 16.26 -5.45
N GLU A 135 32.55 15.43 -6.48
CA GLU A 135 31.63 14.28 -6.57
C GLU A 135 31.83 13.29 -5.41
N MET A 136 33.09 12.99 -5.06
CA MET A 136 33.41 12.11 -3.93
C MET A 136 32.93 12.70 -2.61
N ASN A 137 33.17 13.99 -2.37
CA ASN A 137 32.71 14.67 -1.16
C ASN A 137 31.18 14.63 -1.04
N GLY A 138 30.45 14.89 -2.13
CA GLY A 138 28.98 14.81 -2.12
C GLY A 138 28.46 13.39 -1.87
N MET A 139 29.13 12.36 -2.39
CA MET A 139 28.79 10.97 -2.07
C MET A 139 29.09 10.61 -0.61
N GLU A 140 30.18 11.14 -0.04
CA GLU A 140 30.53 10.92 1.36
C GLU A 140 29.50 11.55 2.32
N GLU A 141 29.02 12.75 2.02
CA GLU A 141 27.90 13.40 2.74
C GLU A 141 26.65 12.52 2.72
N LEU A 142 26.24 12.03 1.54
CA LEU A 142 25.08 11.13 1.42
C LEU A 142 25.26 9.83 2.21
N ILE A 143 26.46 9.25 2.20
CA ILE A 143 26.78 8.06 3.00
C ILE A 143 26.67 8.37 4.50
N ASN A 144 27.14 9.53 4.94
CA ASN A 144 27.04 9.95 6.33
C ASN A 144 25.59 10.17 6.78
N ASP A 145 24.76 10.77 5.93
CA ASP A 145 23.32 10.92 6.18
C ASP A 145 22.61 9.57 6.28
N LEU A 146 22.90 8.65 5.36
CA LEU A 146 22.35 7.29 5.39
C LEU A 146 22.80 6.52 6.63
N LYS A 147 24.06 6.66 7.05
CA LYS A 147 24.56 6.08 8.30
C LYS A 147 23.79 6.64 9.51
N ALA A 148 23.61 7.95 9.59
CA ALA A 148 22.85 8.59 10.67
C ALA A 148 21.39 8.11 10.71
N GLN A 149 20.74 7.95 9.55
CA GLN A 149 19.40 7.39 9.46
C GLN A 149 19.35 5.92 9.90
N ASN A 150 20.32 5.11 9.48
CA ASN A 150 20.42 3.71 9.88
C ASN A 150 20.66 3.55 11.38
N GLU A 151 21.51 4.39 12.00
CA GLU A 151 21.69 4.40 13.45
C GLU A 151 20.40 4.79 14.18
N LYS A 152 19.67 5.79 13.68
CA LYS A 152 18.36 6.17 14.22
C LYS A 152 17.32 5.04 14.10
N LEU A 153 17.32 4.31 12.99
CA LEU A 153 16.44 3.15 12.82
C LEU A 153 16.86 1.99 13.72
N SER A 154 18.15 1.72 13.82
CA SER A 154 18.71 0.68 14.68
C SER A 154 18.36 0.91 16.14
N THR A 155 18.53 2.15 16.63
CA THR A 155 18.14 2.54 18.00
C THR A 155 16.63 2.38 18.24
N LYS A 156 15.78 2.75 17.28
CA LYS A 156 14.33 2.50 17.37
C LYS A 156 13.99 1.01 17.41
N VAL A 157 14.60 0.20 16.54
CA VAL A 157 14.40 -1.25 16.53
C VAL A 157 14.85 -1.87 17.84
N GLN A 158 15.98 -1.42 18.39
CA GLN A 158 16.46 -1.85 19.69
C GLN A 158 15.51 -1.44 20.82
N ALA A 159 14.98 -0.22 20.79
CA ALA A 159 13.97 0.25 21.74
C ALA A 159 12.70 -0.62 21.67
N CYS A 160 12.14 -0.86 20.48
CA CYS A 160 10.99 -1.75 20.33
C CYS A 160 11.30 -3.19 20.76
N ALA A 161 12.49 -3.70 20.47
CA ALA A 161 12.92 -5.02 20.93
C ALA A 161 13.10 -5.08 22.45
N GLN A 162 13.48 -3.98 23.10
CA GLN A 162 13.56 -3.87 24.55
C GLN A 162 12.19 -3.74 25.19
N GLU A 163 11.29 -2.94 24.62
CA GLU A 163 9.87 -2.85 25.01
C GLU A 163 9.25 -4.24 25.01
N HIS A 164 9.31 -4.97 23.89
CA HIS A 164 8.82 -6.35 23.79
C HIS A 164 9.53 -7.34 24.73
N LYS A 165 10.80 -7.09 25.12
CA LYS A 165 11.49 -7.92 26.12
C LYS A 165 11.04 -7.61 27.55
N LEU A 166 10.75 -6.35 27.87
CA LEU A 166 10.22 -5.92 29.18
C LEU A 166 8.79 -6.42 29.35
N GLU A 167 7.99 -6.26 28.30
CA GLU A 167 6.67 -6.88 28.09
C GLU A 167 6.72 -8.40 28.37
N ARG A 168 7.64 -9.14 27.74
CA ARG A 168 7.80 -10.59 27.97
C ARG A 168 8.37 -10.95 29.35
N LYS A 169 9.21 -10.11 29.95
CA LYS A 169 9.77 -10.30 31.30
C LYS A 169 8.80 -9.92 32.41
N SER A 170 7.75 -9.14 32.11
CA SER A 170 6.54 -9.04 32.93
C SER A 170 5.68 -10.31 32.80
N GLY A 171 6.34 -11.45 32.97
CA GLY A 171 5.90 -12.80 32.69
C GLY A 171 4.65 -13.19 33.49
N LYS A 172 3.51 -12.81 32.94
CA LYS A 172 2.17 -13.41 33.07
C LYS A 172 1.13 -12.58 32.30
N ALA A 173 1.43 -11.34 31.93
CA ALA A 173 0.42 -10.42 31.42
C ALA A 173 0.26 -10.37 29.89
N GLU A 174 1.15 -10.95 29.07
CA GLU A 174 1.07 -10.74 27.60
C GLU A 174 0.31 -11.81 26.82
N THR A 175 0.53 -13.09 27.09
CA THR A 175 -0.35 -14.12 26.52
C THR A 175 -1.76 -13.98 27.09
N GLN A 176 -1.86 -13.52 28.35
CA GLN A 176 -3.13 -13.23 29.03
C GLN A 176 -3.70 -11.84 28.67
N GLY A 177 -2.85 -10.91 28.24
CA GLY A 177 -3.23 -9.54 27.85
C GLY A 177 -3.65 -9.48 26.39
N VAL A 178 -2.95 -10.13 25.47
CA VAL A 178 -3.40 -10.29 24.09
C VAL A 178 -4.61 -11.21 24.04
N ALA A 179 -4.61 -12.36 24.74
CA ALA A 179 -5.80 -13.21 24.81
C ALA A 179 -6.95 -12.53 25.54
N GLY A 180 -6.69 -11.79 26.62
CA GLY A 180 -7.71 -11.06 27.39
C GLY A 180 -8.25 -9.85 26.64
N LEU A 181 -7.43 -9.16 25.84
CA LEU A 181 -7.88 -8.11 24.91
C LEU A 181 -8.69 -8.73 23.77
N GLN A 182 -8.26 -9.87 23.22
CA GLN A 182 -9.01 -10.59 22.19
C GLN A 182 -10.35 -11.11 22.73
N GLU A 183 -10.40 -11.62 23.96
CA GLU A 183 -11.60 -12.06 24.64
C GLU A 183 -12.53 -10.90 24.96
N ARG A 184 -12.01 -9.78 25.47
CA ARG A 184 -12.79 -8.53 25.64
C ARG A 184 -13.33 -8.01 24.31
N ASN A 185 -12.53 -8.03 23.25
CA ASN A 185 -12.95 -7.56 21.93
C ASN A 185 -14.05 -8.47 21.35
N LYS A 186 -13.93 -9.80 21.54
CA LYS A 186 -15.01 -10.75 21.23
C LYS A 186 -16.27 -10.48 22.05
N ALA A 187 -16.15 -10.29 23.37
CA ALA A 187 -17.27 -10.01 24.25
C ALA A 187 -17.97 -8.69 23.88
N LEU A 188 -17.21 -7.63 23.60
CA LEU A 188 -17.73 -6.35 23.13
C LEU A 188 -18.40 -6.48 21.76
N SER A 189 -17.83 -7.27 20.85
CA SER A 189 -18.44 -7.53 19.53
C SER A 189 -19.78 -8.26 19.65
N VAL A 190 -19.86 -9.24 20.55
CA VAL A 190 -21.11 -9.96 20.86
C VAL A 190 -22.13 -9.02 21.51
N GLN A 191 -21.69 -8.18 22.46
CA GLN A 191 -22.56 -7.19 23.11
C GLN A 191 -23.07 -6.15 22.11
N LEU A 192 -22.21 -5.68 21.20
CA LEU A 192 -22.58 -4.77 20.13
C LEU A 192 -23.61 -5.41 19.20
N LEU A 193 -23.39 -6.66 18.77
CA LEU A 193 -24.34 -7.39 17.93
C LEU A 193 -25.69 -7.54 18.64
N LYS A 194 -25.68 -7.91 19.93
CA LYS A 194 -26.89 -8.00 20.76
C LYS A 194 -27.61 -6.66 20.88
N SER A 195 -26.89 -5.56 21.06
CA SER A 195 -27.49 -4.21 21.09
C SER A 195 -28.05 -3.79 19.73
N LEU A 196 -27.39 -4.14 18.62
CA LEU A 196 -27.86 -3.85 17.27
C LEU A 196 -29.12 -4.65 16.94
N ASP A 197 -29.16 -5.92 17.31
CA ASP A 197 -30.35 -6.76 17.14
C ASP A 197 -31.49 -6.31 18.05
N GLY A 198 -31.19 -5.87 19.28
CA GLY A 198 -32.13 -5.20 20.17
C GLY A 198 -32.73 -3.94 19.53
N TYR A 199 -31.88 -3.06 18.98
CA TYR A 199 -32.31 -1.86 18.29
C TYR A 199 -33.15 -2.17 17.04
N ARG A 200 -32.76 -3.16 16.23
CA ARG A 200 -33.55 -3.64 15.07
C ARG A 200 -34.91 -4.19 15.49
N SER A 201 -34.96 -4.93 16.61
CA SER A 201 -36.22 -5.43 17.18
C SER A 201 -37.12 -4.28 17.63
N LEU A 202 -36.56 -3.32 18.38
CA LEU A 202 -37.30 -2.15 18.84
C LEU A 202 -37.81 -1.29 17.67
N LYS A 203 -37.00 -1.13 16.62
CA LYS A 203 -37.41 -0.43 15.39
C LYS A 203 -38.60 -1.12 14.71
N ARG A 204 -38.64 -2.46 14.66
CA ARG A 204 -39.79 -3.22 14.14
C ARG A 204 -41.02 -3.03 15.01
N LYS A 205 -40.90 -3.20 16.33
CA LYS A 205 -42.00 -2.99 17.29
C LYS A 205 -42.57 -1.58 17.22
N LEU A 206 -41.71 -0.56 17.09
CA LEU A 206 -42.15 0.83 16.91
C LEU A 206 -42.94 1.01 15.61
N LYS A 207 -42.54 0.36 14.51
CA LYS A 207 -43.26 0.40 13.24
C LYS A 207 -44.64 -0.26 13.37
N GLU A 208 -44.68 -1.46 13.93
CA GLU A 208 -45.93 -2.20 14.22
C GLU A 208 -46.86 -1.37 15.11
N ALA A 209 -46.31 -0.77 16.18
CA ALA A 209 -47.08 0.05 17.09
C ALA A 209 -47.69 1.29 16.43
N LYS A 210 -46.94 1.92 15.51
CA LYS A 210 -47.42 3.04 14.69
C LYS A 210 -48.52 2.63 13.73
N GLU A 211 -48.34 1.52 13.02
CA GLU A 211 -49.33 0.99 12.07
C GLU A 211 -50.65 0.63 12.78
N GLU A 212 -50.56 -0.01 13.94
CA GLU A 212 -51.75 -0.30 14.75
C GLU A 212 -52.38 0.98 15.32
N ASN A 213 -51.60 2.00 15.72
CA ASN A 213 -52.17 3.26 16.18
C ASN A 213 -52.96 3.96 15.06
N VAL A 214 -52.45 3.91 13.82
CA VAL A 214 -53.21 4.37 12.64
C VAL A 214 -54.50 3.57 12.48
N GLY A 215 -54.45 2.26 12.65
CA GLY A 215 -55.64 1.40 12.62
C GLY A 215 -56.68 1.73 13.70
N ILE A 216 -56.24 2.01 14.93
CA ILE A 216 -57.11 2.42 16.05
C ILE A 216 -57.75 3.78 15.74
N LEU A 217 -56.98 4.76 15.27
CA LEU A 217 -57.50 6.07 14.90
C LEU A 217 -58.58 5.96 13.83
N ALA A 218 -58.37 5.13 12.79
CA ALA A 218 -59.37 4.88 11.76
C ALA A 218 -60.64 4.19 12.32
N ALA A 219 -60.47 3.20 13.22
CA ALA A 219 -61.61 2.55 13.87
C ALA A 219 -62.40 3.52 14.77
N MET A 220 -61.69 4.39 15.50
CA MET A 220 -62.30 5.41 16.34
C MET A 220 -63.06 6.45 15.51
N GLU A 221 -62.51 6.85 14.35
CA GLU A 221 -63.20 7.72 13.41
C GLU A 221 -64.49 7.08 12.89
N GLN A 222 -64.47 5.80 12.52
CA GLN A 222 -65.66 5.06 12.10
C GLN A 222 -66.73 4.99 13.20
N VAL A 223 -66.34 4.68 14.44
CA VAL A 223 -67.26 4.69 15.58
C VAL A 223 -67.82 6.10 15.81
N GLY A 224 -67.00 7.14 15.66
CA GLY A 224 -67.43 8.53 15.74
C GLY A 224 -68.47 8.91 14.69
N MET A 225 -68.28 8.48 13.44
CA MET A 225 -69.26 8.68 12.36
C MET A 225 -70.58 7.95 12.64
N GLU A 226 -70.52 6.69 13.07
CA GLU A 226 -71.71 5.91 13.40
C GLU A 226 -72.45 6.49 14.61
N ALA A 227 -71.73 6.94 15.65
CA ALA A 227 -72.33 7.62 16.81
C ALA A 227 -73.02 8.93 16.40
N GLN A 228 -72.42 9.71 15.51
CA GLN A 228 -73.04 10.92 14.96
C GLN A 228 -74.31 10.59 14.17
N ALA A 229 -74.30 9.52 13.37
CA ALA A 229 -75.49 9.02 12.69
C ALA A 229 -76.59 8.58 13.67
N GLY A 230 -76.22 7.87 14.75
CA GLY A 230 -77.11 7.49 15.84
C GLY A 230 -77.74 8.69 16.55
N ILE A 231 -76.96 9.75 16.83
CA ILE A 231 -77.47 11.01 17.37
C ILE A 231 -78.46 11.66 16.39
N GLY A 232 -78.16 11.65 15.09
CA GLY A 232 -79.07 12.11 14.03
C GLY A 232 -80.39 11.36 14.04
N ARG A 233 -80.33 10.02 14.15
CA ARG A 233 -81.50 9.14 14.24
C ARG A 233 -82.34 9.45 15.49
N LEU A 234 -81.71 9.58 16.66
CA LEU A 234 -82.37 9.96 17.91
C LEU A 234 -83.04 11.34 17.84
N ARG A 235 -82.39 12.34 17.24
CA ARG A 235 -83.00 13.66 17.02
C ARG A 235 -84.23 13.58 16.12
N ASN A 236 -84.16 12.80 15.04
CA ASN A 236 -85.27 12.60 14.12
C ASN A 236 -86.42 11.82 14.76
N PHE A 237 -86.11 10.78 15.55
CA PHE A 237 -87.08 10.04 16.34
C PHE A 237 -87.77 10.95 17.37
N ARG A 238 -87.01 11.74 18.14
CA ARG A 238 -87.56 12.73 19.08
C ARG A 238 -88.50 13.73 18.40
N LYS A 239 -88.14 14.22 17.20
CA LYS A 239 -89.02 15.11 16.41
C LYS A 239 -90.33 14.41 16.01
N ARG A 240 -90.26 13.17 15.52
CA ARG A 240 -91.45 12.36 15.16
C ARG A 240 -92.37 12.09 16.35
N MET A 241 -91.79 11.83 17.51
CA MET A 241 -92.51 11.68 18.78
C MET A 241 -93.21 12.98 19.21
N ALA A 242 -92.61 14.15 18.96
CA ALA A 242 -93.21 15.45 19.27
C ALA A 242 -94.31 15.87 18.27
N SER A 243 -94.26 15.39 17.02
CA SER A 243 -95.23 15.72 15.96
C SER A 243 -96.39 14.72 15.84
N ARG A 244 -96.71 13.97 16.91
CA ARG A 244 -97.61 12.80 16.97
C ARG A 244 -99.10 13.10 16.75
N ALA A 245 -99.43 14.10 15.94
CA ALA A 245 -100.82 14.52 15.76
C ALA A 245 -101.66 13.52 14.93
N GLU A 246 -101.13 12.77 13.95
CA GLU A 246 -102.06 12.09 13.00
C GLU A 246 -101.54 10.94 12.09
N LYS A 247 -100.50 10.16 12.44
CA LYS A 247 -99.97 9.07 11.57
C LYS A 247 -99.56 7.80 12.35
N PRO A 248 -99.42 6.63 11.67
CA PRO A 248 -99.52 5.27 12.26
C PRO A 248 -98.51 5.03 13.39
N PRO A 249 -98.71 3.98 14.22
CA PRO A 249 -97.87 3.74 15.39
C PRO A 249 -96.40 3.72 14.97
N LEU A 250 -95.62 4.63 15.55
CA LEU A 250 -94.16 4.61 15.47
C LEU A 250 -93.72 3.26 16.06
N ASP A 251 -92.94 2.50 15.29
CA ASP A 251 -92.31 1.29 15.78
C ASP A 251 -91.13 1.66 16.69
N ILE A 252 -91.47 1.90 17.96
CA ILE A 252 -90.51 2.23 19.01
C ILE A 252 -89.55 1.06 19.20
N GLU A 253 -90.03 -0.17 19.04
CA GLU A 253 -89.23 -1.38 19.16
C GLU A 253 -88.16 -1.42 18.07
N GLU A 254 -88.52 -1.18 16.80
CA GLU A 254 -87.56 -1.11 15.69
C GLU A 254 -86.51 0.00 15.88
N GLU A 255 -86.92 1.16 16.44
CA GLU A 255 -85.98 2.25 16.74
C GLU A 255 -85.02 1.89 17.88
N ILE A 256 -85.50 1.19 18.93
CA ILE A 256 -84.69 0.68 20.03
C ILE A 256 -83.74 -0.42 19.53
N SER A 257 -84.24 -1.45 18.84
CA SER A 257 -83.43 -2.58 18.34
C SER A 257 -82.31 -2.13 17.41
N ALA A 258 -82.57 -1.17 16.52
CA ALA A 258 -81.52 -0.65 15.64
C ALA A 258 -80.48 0.22 16.37
N LEU A 259 -80.84 0.84 17.51
CA LEU A 259 -79.87 1.53 18.36
C LEU A 259 -79.05 0.53 19.20
N GLU A 260 -79.68 -0.53 19.70
CA GLU A 260 -79.02 -1.65 20.38
C GLU A 260 -77.99 -2.33 19.46
N HIS A 261 -78.36 -2.66 18.23
CA HIS A 261 -77.44 -3.22 17.25
C HIS A 261 -76.23 -2.31 16.95
N MET A 262 -76.45 -0.99 16.94
CA MET A 262 -75.36 -0.03 16.78
C MET A 262 -74.41 -0.03 17.99
N PHE A 263 -74.96 -0.06 19.21
CA PHE A 263 -74.16 -0.14 20.44
C PHE A 263 -73.42 -1.47 20.57
N GLU A 264 -74.02 -2.59 20.17
CA GLU A 264 -73.35 -3.88 20.04
C GLU A 264 -72.18 -3.79 19.05
N GLY A 265 -72.38 -3.11 17.92
CA GLY A 265 -71.34 -2.82 16.95
C GLY A 265 -70.17 -2.02 17.54
N PHE A 266 -70.44 -1.04 18.40
CA PHE A 266 -69.39 -0.30 19.13
C PHE A 266 -68.64 -1.19 20.10
N ASN A 267 -69.35 -1.96 20.92
CA ASN A 267 -68.74 -2.87 21.88
C ASN A 267 -67.82 -3.89 21.19
N MET A 268 -68.24 -4.43 20.05
CA MET A 268 -67.42 -5.37 19.28
C MET A 268 -66.17 -4.72 18.68
N LYS A 269 -66.23 -3.43 18.29
CA LYS A 269 -65.06 -2.68 17.80
C LYS A 269 -64.11 -2.29 18.92
N ILE A 270 -64.64 -1.84 20.06
CA ILE A 270 -63.86 -1.45 21.25
C ILE A 270 -63.11 -2.67 21.82
N SER A 271 -63.80 -3.79 22.03
CA SER A 271 -63.22 -5.02 22.59
C SER A 271 -62.05 -5.56 21.75
N LYS A 272 -62.14 -5.47 20.40
CA LYS A 272 -61.05 -5.85 19.49
C LYS A 272 -59.75 -5.05 19.70
N HIS A 273 -59.85 -3.85 20.25
CA HIS A 273 -58.69 -2.97 20.50
C HIS A 273 -58.23 -3.02 21.96
N GLU A 274 -59.12 -3.27 22.92
CA GLU A 274 -58.76 -3.43 24.34
C GLU A 274 -57.85 -4.65 24.59
N HIS A 275 -58.15 -5.80 23.96
CA HIS A 275 -57.30 -6.99 24.08
C HIS A 275 -55.86 -6.74 23.62
N LYS A 276 -55.67 -5.93 22.56
CA LYS A 276 -54.35 -5.61 22.02
C LYS A 276 -53.59 -4.58 22.86
N MET A 277 -54.30 -3.69 23.55
CA MET A 277 -53.69 -2.75 24.51
C MET A 277 -53.13 -3.46 25.75
N SER A 278 -53.81 -4.52 26.23
CA SER A 278 -53.30 -5.35 27.34
C SER A 278 -51.96 -6.01 26.97
N GLU A 279 -51.88 -6.65 25.80
CA GLU A 279 -50.64 -7.29 25.32
C GLU A 279 -49.45 -6.30 25.22
N ARG A 280 -49.73 -5.02 24.90
CA ARG A 280 -48.69 -3.97 24.87
C ARG A 280 -48.20 -3.55 26.24
N MET A 281 -49.07 -3.52 27.27
CA MET A 281 -48.66 -3.16 28.63
C MET A 281 -47.75 -4.21 29.25
N ASP A 282 -48.00 -5.48 28.96
CA ASP A 282 -47.15 -6.59 29.41
C ASP A 282 -45.73 -6.48 28.81
N LEU A 283 -45.63 -6.14 27.52
CA LEU A 283 -44.35 -5.90 26.84
C LEU A 283 -43.59 -4.68 27.37
N LYS A 284 -44.29 -3.62 27.79
CA LYS A 284 -43.67 -2.40 28.34
C LYS A 284 -43.05 -2.67 29.72
N THR A 285 -43.67 -3.52 30.51
CA THR A 285 -43.17 -3.95 31.83
C THR A 285 -41.90 -4.79 31.69
N GLU A 286 -41.83 -5.66 30.67
CA GLU A 286 -40.65 -6.48 30.39
C GLU A 286 -39.43 -5.66 29.92
N VAL A 287 -39.65 -4.56 29.18
CA VAL A 287 -38.57 -3.66 28.73
C VAL A 287 -37.98 -2.87 29.90
N ASN A 288 -38.82 -2.30 30.78
CA ASN A 288 -38.36 -1.57 31.97
C ASN A 288 -37.54 -2.46 32.94
N PHE A 289 -37.92 -3.73 33.04
CA PHE A 289 -37.17 -4.71 33.84
C PHE A 289 -35.75 -4.92 33.30
N ARG A 290 -35.60 -4.99 31.96
CA ARG A 290 -34.29 -5.17 31.32
C ARG A 290 -33.40 -3.91 31.40
N GLU A 291 -33.96 -2.71 31.36
CA GLU A 291 -33.18 -1.47 31.56
C GLU A 291 -32.65 -1.34 33.00
N SER A 292 -33.46 -1.72 33.99
CA SER A 292 -33.07 -1.70 35.41
C SER A 292 -31.96 -2.73 35.72
N SER A 293 -31.95 -3.87 35.03
CA SER A 293 -30.93 -4.92 35.20
C SER A 293 -29.60 -4.62 34.50
N VAL A 294 -29.53 -3.63 33.61
CA VAL A 294 -28.29 -3.23 32.91
C VAL A 294 -27.57 -2.08 33.64
N LEU A 295 -28.26 -1.40 34.57
CA LEU A 295 -27.74 -0.29 35.37
C LEU A 295 -27.29 -0.67 36.80
N ALA A 296 -27.48 -1.93 37.21
CA ALA A 296 -27.00 -2.49 38.47
C ALA A 296 -25.78 -3.40 38.24
#